data_AF-A0A7C3K828-F1
#
_entry.id   AF-A0A7C3K828-F1
#
_cell.length_a   1.000
_cell.length_b   1.000
_cell.length_c   1.000
_cell.angle_alpha   90.00
_cell.angle_beta   90.00
_cell.angle_gamma   90.00
#
_symmetry.space_group_name_H-M   'P 1'
#
loop_
_entity.id
_entity.type
_entity.pdbx_description
1 polymer ?
#
loop_
_entity_poly.entity_id
_entity_poly.type
_entity_poly.pdbx_seq_one_letter_code
_entity_poly.pdbx_strand_id
1 'polypeptide(L)'
;MAGGPGAVLRAWLFDVYPAAEGMVLWFLDEGGRPHRLRLEYHPAFYAAGPRAAQDRLGRTLAAQGIGADLAPTGRQELFSGAEVPVVRVAVHRPVQFPAAVRQAATIPALTLYTCDLSAAQLFLYESGLFPLGLYDIAATDGVAREITPLSRPEDLEYATPPFVVMRLRLDGDPVNPAHGWRSELAVAVAGEEVVLTGERPEDLIHSLNRLLGRYDPDVLLTDWGDAFLLPRLLRLSQRAGVPLALNRDPQAGIGIRRDRSYMTYGKTVYQAGARVLHGRWHLDLRNSFIYSESEMAGLLEIARLSRLPV
;
A
#
# COMPACT_ATOMS: atom_id res chain seq x y z
N MET A 1 6.59 20.15 33.86
CA MET A 1 5.41 19.28 34.05
C MET A 1 5.66 18.00 33.30
N ALA A 2 5.84 16.89 34.01
CA ALA A 2 6.04 15.58 33.40
C ALA A 2 4.71 15.16 32.76
N GLY A 3 4.71 15.01 31.42
CA GLY A 3 3.58 14.40 30.72
C GLY A 3 3.40 12.99 31.23
N GLY A 4 2.19 12.64 31.66
CA GLY A 4 1.85 11.28 32.04
C GLY A 4 2.20 10.30 30.90
N PRO A 5 2.45 9.01 31.20
CA PRO A 5 2.75 8.02 30.18
C PRO A 5 1.63 8.06 29.13
N GLY A 6 1.98 8.43 27.90
CA GLY A 6 1.04 8.42 26.78
C GLY A 6 0.41 7.04 26.70
N ALA A 7 -0.91 6.99 26.49
CA ALA A 7 -1.63 5.72 26.41
C ALA A 7 -0.96 4.81 25.37
N VAL A 8 -0.59 3.60 25.80
CA VAL A 8 -0.03 2.59 24.92
C VAL A 8 -1.18 1.90 24.19
N LEU A 9 -1.14 1.94 22.87
CA LEU A 9 -2.10 1.29 21.98
C LEU A 9 -1.57 -0.09 21.61
N ARG A 10 -2.35 -1.14 21.84
CA ARG A 10 -2.07 -2.49 21.33
C ARG A 10 -2.82 -2.73 20.03
N ALA A 11 -2.10 -2.96 18.94
CA ALA A 11 -2.72 -3.05 17.62
C ALA A 11 -1.86 -3.76 16.56
N TRP A 12 -2.52 -4.28 15.52
CA TRP A 12 -1.87 -4.91 14.37
C TRP A 12 -1.54 -3.89 13.28
N LEU A 13 -0.34 -3.96 12.69
CA LEU A 13 0.01 -3.15 11.51
C LEU A 13 -0.79 -3.62 10.29
N PHE A 14 -1.78 -2.83 9.88
CA PHE A 14 -2.70 -3.17 8.81
C PHE A 14 -2.24 -2.66 7.44
N ASP A 15 -1.88 -1.38 7.32
CA ASP A 15 -1.51 -0.80 6.03
C ASP A 15 -0.35 0.18 6.18
N VAL A 16 0.49 0.31 5.16
CA VAL A 16 1.66 1.18 5.19
C VAL A 16 2.00 1.73 3.81
N TYR A 17 2.15 3.04 3.72
CA TYR A 17 2.45 3.71 2.46
C TYR A 17 3.20 5.04 2.65
N PRO A 18 3.98 5.47 1.65
CA PRO A 18 4.63 6.77 1.68
C PRO A 18 3.64 7.92 1.45
N ALA A 19 3.77 8.99 2.22
CA ALA A 19 3.04 10.24 2.06
C ALA A 19 4.00 11.45 2.06
N ALA A 20 3.45 12.67 1.97
CA ALA A 20 4.26 13.89 1.99
C ALA A 20 4.87 14.16 3.38
N GLU A 21 4.17 13.76 4.43
CA GLU A 21 4.51 13.92 5.85
C GLU A 21 5.36 12.79 6.45
N GLY A 22 5.77 11.82 5.64
CA GLY A 22 6.54 10.64 6.07
C GLY A 22 5.91 9.32 5.63
N MET A 23 6.14 8.27 6.39
CA MET A 23 5.41 7.01 6.27
C MET A 23 4.11 7.10 7.06
N VAL A 24 3.01 6.72 6.43
CA VAL A 24 1.71 6.55 7.09
C VAL A 24 1.52 5.07 7.38
N LEU A 25 1.14 4.78 8.62
CA LEU A 25 0.87 3.44 9.12
C LEU A 25 -0.56 3.41 9.63
N TRP A 26 -1.33 2.43 9.21
CA TRP A 26 -2.63 2.12 9.79
C TRP A 26 -2.50 0.92 10.69
N PHE A 27 -3.04 1.06 11.90
CA PHE A 27 -3.11 0.00 12.88
C PHE A 27 -4.58 -0.34 13.17
N LEU A 28 -4.89 -1.62 13.37
CA LEU A 28 -6.20 -2.06 13.88
C LEU A 28 -6.03 -2.51 15.32
N ASP A 29 -6.80 -1.95 16.25
CA ASP A 29 -6.75 -2.39 17.65
C ASP A 29 -7.55 -3.68 17.90
N GLU A 30 -7.49 -4.19 19.13
CA GLU A 30 -8.23 -5.39 19.57
C GLU A 30 -9.76 -5.28 19.39
N GLY A 31 -10.29 -4.05 19.34
CA GLY A 31 -11.70 -3.79 19.05
C GLY A 31 -12.01 -3.60 17.56
N GLY A 32 -11.02 -3.74 16.67
CA GLY A 32 -11.16 -3.52 15.23
C GLY A 32 -11.20 -2.04 14.84
N ARG A 33 -10.86 -1.11 15.74
CA ARG A 33 -10.85 0.31 15.42
C ARG A 33 -9.55 0.67 14.69
N PRO A 34 -9.63 1.40 13.57
CA PRO A 34 -8.45 1.83 12.83
C PRO A 34 -7.81 3.09 13.44
N HIS A 35 -6.48 3.09 13.49
CA HIS A 35 -5.64 4.16 14.00
C HIS A 35 -4.59 4.55 12.95
N ARG A 36 -4.64 5.79 12.49
CA ARG A 36 -3.66 6.34 11.55
C ARG A 36 -2.52 6.99 12.32
N LEU A 37 -1.30 6.50 12.12
CA LEU A 37 -0.07 7.06 12.68
C LEU A 37 0.90 7.44 11.58
N ARG A 38 1.84 8.34 11.92
CA ARG A 38 2.94 8.73 11.03
C ARG A 38 4.31 8.51 11.67
N LEU A 39 5.29 8.21 10.83
CA LEU A 39 6.70 8.15 11.15
C LEU A 39 7.52 8.93 10.12
N GLU A 40 8.52 9.67 10.59
CA GLU A 40 9.51 10.27 9.72
C GLU A 40 10.43 9.19 9.15
N TYR A 41 10.71 9.26 7.85
CA TYR A 41 11.52 8.27 7.17
C TYR A 41 12.12 8.85 5.89
N HIS A 42 13.42 8.62 5.66
CA HIS A 42 14.13 9.05 4.47
C HIS A 42 14.66 7.82 3.71
N PRO A 43 13.84 7.23 2.80
CA PRO A 43 14.26 6.05 2.07
C PRO A 43 15.49 6.36 1.23
N ALA A 44 16.43 5.41 1.19
CA ALA A 44 17.67 5.57 0.46
C ALA A 44 17.88 4.49 -0.59
N PHE A 45 18.42 4.93 -1.72
CA PHE A 45 19.03 4.06 -2.71
C PHE A 45 20.52 4.38 -2.83
N TYR A 46 21.26 3.54 -3.52
CA TYR A 46 22.71 3.70 -3.67
C TYR A 46 23.10 3.81 -5.15
N ALA A 47 24.10 4.64 -5.43
CA ALA A 47 24.60 4.83 -6.79
C ALA A 47 26.13 4.65 -6.83
N ALA A 48 26.61 3.77 -7.70
CA ALA A 48 28.02 3.64 -8.06
C ALA A 48 28.27 4.25 -9.44
N GLY A 49 29.49 4.75 -9.67
CA GLY A 49 29.89 5.28 -10.97
C GLY A 49 31.00 6.32 -10.87
N PRO A 50 31.46 6.86 -12.00
CA PRO A 50 32.48 7.91 -12.02
C PRO A 50 32.02 9.16 -11.24
N ARG A 51 32.97 9.87 -10.61
CA ARG A 51 32.67 11.11 -9.84
C ARG A 51 31.83 12.12 -10.63
N ALA A 52 32.15 12.33 -11.91
CA ALA A 52 31.37 13.23 -12.77
C ALA A 52 29.90 12.83 -12.95
N ALA A 53 29.57 11.53 -12.87
CA ALA A 53 28.19 11.06 -12.87
C ALA A 53 27.51 11.27 -11.51
N GLN A 54 28.22 11.01 -10.42
CA GLN A 54 27.75 11.28 -9.05
C GLN A 54 27.49 12.79 -8.82
N ASP A 55 28.35 13.67 -9.33
CA ASP A 55 28.17 15.13 -9.25
C ASP A 55 26.96 15.64 -10.06
N ARG A 56 26.52 14.88 -11.07
CA ARG A 56 25.29 15.17 -11.80
C ARG A 56 24.05 14.77 -11.01
N LEU A 57 24.13 13.72 -10.19
CA LEU A 57 23.00 13.18 -9.45
C LEU A 57 22.33 14.24 -8.57
N GLY A 58 23.09 14.92 -7.71
CA GLY A 58 22.55 15.96 -6.83
C GLY A 58 21.88 17.09 -7.61
N ARG A 59 22.49 17.54 -8.72
CA ARG A 59 21.94 18.59 -9.59
C ARG A 59 20.64 18.16 -10.29
N THR A 60 20.60 16.94 -10.80
CA THR A 60 19.40 16.38 -11.46
C THR A 60 18.24 16.27 -10.47
N LEU A 61 18.48 15.80 -9.24
CA LEU A 61 17.43 15.70 -8.22
C LEU A 61 16.93 17.10 -7.80
N ALA A 62 17.84 18.04 -7.54
CA ALA A 62 17.50 19.41 -7.18
C ALA A 62 16.68 20.12 -8.28
N ALA A 63 17.04 19.94 -9.56
CA ALA A 63 16.31 20.49 -10.69
C ALA A 63 14.87 19.99 -10.80
N GLN A 64 14.56 18.83 -10.20
CA GLN A 64 13.22 18.25 -10.14
C GLN A 64 12.50 18.57 -8.82
N GLY A 65 13.08 19.41 -7.96
CA GLY A 65 12.53 19.73 -6.64
C GLY A 65 12.54 18.54 -5.67
N ILE A 66 13.46 17.59 -5.86
CA ILE A 66 13.62 16.42 -5.01
C ILE A 66 14.76 16.71 -4.02
N GLY A 67 14.40 16.94 -2.76
CA GLY A 67 15.36 17.06 -1.66
C GLY A 67 15.94 15.69 -1.31
N ALA A 68 17.27 15.60 -1.27
CA ALA A 68 17.97 14.39 -0.88
C ALA A 68 19.34 14.69 -0.26
N ASP A 69 19.75 13.88 0.71
CA ASP A 69 21.09 13.89 1.28
C ASP A 69 21.97 12.88 0.55
N LEU A 70 23.09 13.35 0.01
CA LEU A 70 24.05 12.53 -0.71
C LEU A 70 25.31 12.35 0.16
N ALA A 71 25.61 11.10 0.53
CA ALA A 71 26.76 10.77 1.36
C ALA A 71 27.59 9.66 0.73
N PRO A 72 28.89 9.87 0.46
CA PRO A 72 29.80 8.80 0.07
C PRO A 72 29.87 7.72 1.17
N THR A 73 29.82 6.45 0.79
CA THR A 73 29.91 5.31 1.70
C THR A 73 30.46 4.07 0.99
N GLY A 74 30.92 3.07 1.74
CA GLY A 74 31.16 1.71 1.23
C GLY A 74 29.92 0.82 1.42
N ARG A 75 29.65 -0.07 0.47
CA ARG A 75 28.67 -1.16 0.60
C ARG A 75 29.24 -2.44 0.00
N GLN A 76 28.83 -3.57 0.54
CA GLN A 76 29.16 -4.87 -0.04
C GLN A 76 28.19 -5.16 -1.19
N GLU A 77 28.73 -5.52 -2.35
CA GLU A 77 27.94 -5.95 -3.49
C GLU A 77 27.55 -7.43 -3.31
N LEU A 78 26.29 -7.76 -3.62
CA LEU A 78 25.67 -9.03 -3.24
C LEU A 78 26.31 -10.25 -3.91
N PHE A 79 26.67 -10.16 -5.19
CA PHE A 79 27.14 -11.32 -5.96
C PHE A 79 28.64 -11.55 -5.81
N SER A 80 29.42 -10.49 -5.85
CA SER A 80 30.88 -10.53 -5.77
C SER A 80 31.39 -10.54 -4.34
N GLY A 81 30.58 -10.08 -3.37
CA GLY A 81 30.99 -9.86 -1.99
C GLY A 81 32.02 -8.74 -1.83
N ALA A 82 32.33 -8.00 -2.89
CA ALA A 82 33.32 -6.93 -2.86
C ALA A 82 32.76 -5.66 -2.22
N GLU A 83 33.61 -4.92 -1.52
CA GLU A 83 33.26 -3.55 -1.13
C GLU A 83 33.33 -2.61 -2.34
N VAL A 84 32.22 -1.91 -2.58
CA VAL A 84 32.07 -0.96 -3.67
C VAL A 84 31.85 0.44 -3.07
N PRO A 85 32.61 1.46 -3.51
CA PRO A 85 32.33 2.84 -3.16
C PRO A 85 31.06 3.31 -3.86
N VAL A 86 30.10 3.76 -3.07
CA VAL A 86 28.79 4.24 -3.54
C VAL A 86 28.45 5.59 -2.91
N VAL A 87 27.50 6.29 -3.50
CA VAL A 87 26.82 7.42 -2.86
C VAL A 87 25.46 6.93 -2.36
N ARG A 88 25.23 7.06 -1.05
CA ARG A 88 23.90 6.88 -0.46
C ARG A 88 23.08 8.13 -0.74
N VAL A 89 21.89 7.95 -1.30
CA VAL A 89 20.97 9.03 -1.65
C VAL A 89 19.72 8.88 -0.79
N ALA A 90 19.64 9.59 0.32
CA ALA A 90 18.47 9.58 1.21
C ALA A 90 17.47 10.65 0.76
N VAL A 91 16.30 10.23 0.28
CA VAL A 91 15.27 11.14 -0.21
C VAL A 91 14.45 11.66 0.98
N HIS A 92 14.34 12.98 1.12
CA HIS A 92 13.69 13.61 2.29
C HIS A 92 12.19 13.29 2.39
N ARG A 93 11.51 13.06 1.26
CA ARG A 93 10.09 12.70 1.24
C ARG A 93 9.89 11.32 0.63
N PRO A 94 9.36 10.33 1.37
CA PRO A 94 9.14 8.98 0.86
C PRO A 94 8.34 8.93 -0.44
N VAL A 95 7.33 9.79 -0.60
CA VAL A 95 6.49 9.85 -1.80
C VAL A 95 7.28 10.23 -3.07
N GLN A 96 8.40 10.94 -2.93
CA GLN A 96 9.27 11.33 -4.05
C GLN A 96 10.30 10.24 -4.40
N PHE A 97 10.45 9.20 -3.60
CA PHE A 97 11.47 8.16 -3.80
C PHE A 97 11.42 7.50 -5.20
N PRO A 98 10.26 7.06 -5.73
CA PRO A 98 10.21 6.50 -7.08
C PRO A 98 10.59 7.50 -8.17
N ALA A 99 10.30 8.79 -7.96
CA ALA A 99 10.71 9.84 -8.90
C ALA A 99 12.24 10.05 -8.83
N ALA A 100 12.83 10.06 -7.64
CA ALA A 100 14.26 10.18 -7.44
C ALA A 100 15.03 9.06 -8.15
N VAL A 101 14.59 7.81 -7.98
CA VAL A 101 15.14 6.63 -8.67
C VAL A 101 15.03 6.78 -10.18
N ARG A 102 13.86 7.15 -10.71
CA ARG A 102 13.69 7.35 -12.17
C ARG A 102 14.64 8.42 -12.71
N GLN A 103 14.82 9.52 -12.00
CA GLN A 103 15.72 10.59 -12.42
C GLN A 103 17.18 10.15 -12.38
N ALA A 104 17.59 9.46 -11.32
CA ALA A 104 18.92 8.88 -11.21
C ALA A 104 19.22 7.89 -12.35
N ALA A 105 18.23 7.08 -12.75
CA ALA A 105 18.35 6.11 -13.84
C ALA A 105 18.54 6.77 -15.22
N THR A 106 18.26 8.07 -15.38
CA THR A 106 18.54 8.78 -16.63
C THR A 106 20.01 9.17 -16.78
N ILE A 107 20.81 9.11 -15.72
CA ILE A 107 22.20 9.54 -15.72
C ILE A 107 23.08 8.39 -16.24
N PRO A 108 23.77 8.57 -17.38
CA PRO A 108 24.63 7.53 -17.93
C PRO A 108 25.79 7.20 -16.98
N ALA A 109 26.20 5.93 -16.99
CA ALA A 109 27.29 5.38 -16.19
C ALA A 109 27.05 5.36 -14.66
N LEU A 110 25.82 5.57 -14.19
CA LEU A 110 25.42 5.20 -12.85
C LEU A 110 24.87 3.77 -12.82
N THR A 111 25.36 2.98 -11.88
CA THR A 111 24.73 1.73 -11.46
C THR A 111 23.96 2.00 -10.18
N LEU A 112 22.66 1.70 -10.19
CA LEU A 112 21.78 1.90 -9.05
C LEU A 112 21.59 0.57 -8.30
N TYR A 113 21.53 0.66 -6.98
CA TYR A 113 21.27 -0.47 -6.08
C TYR A 113 20.13 -0.11 -5.13
N THR A 114 19.40 -1.14 -4.69
CA THR A 114 18.27 -1.00 -3.75
C THR A 114 17.17 -0.06 -4.28
N CYS A 115 17.06 0.03 -5.61
CA CYS A 115 16.12 0.92 -6.30
C CYS A 115 14.89 0.18 -6.83
N ASP A 116 14.90 -1.15 -6.74
CA ASP A 116 13.82 -2.08 -7.07
C ASP A 116 12.80 -2.24 -5.94
N LEU A 117 13.19 -1.91 -4.70
CA LEU A 117 12.32 -1.92 -3.54
C LEU A 117 11.48 -0.63 -3.46
N SER A 118 10.22 -0.76 -3.06
CA SER A 118 9.36 0.39 -2.79
C SER A 118 9.75 1.06 -1.47
N ALA A 119 9.40 2.34 -1.29
CA ALA A 119 9.65 3.05 -0.03
C ALA A 119 9.00 2.36 1.18
N ALA A 120 7.82 1.75 1.00
CA ALA A 120 7.15 0.99 2.04
C ALA A 120 7.89 -0.31 2.38
N GLN A 121 8.40 -1.03 1.39
CA GLN A 121 9.21 -2.24 1.61
C GLN A 121 10.53 -1.90 2.33
N LEU A 122 11.24 -0.87 1.87
CA LEU A 122 12.45 -0.38 2.51
C LEU A 122 12.19 -0.04 3.98
N PHE A 123 11.12 0.70 4.24
CA PHE A 123 10.72 1.06 5.59
C PHE A 123 10.50 -0.18 6.47
N LEU A 124 9.75 -1.18 6.01
CA LEU A 124 9.48 -2.41 6.78
C LEU A 124 10.76 -3.23 7.03
N TYR A 125 11.66 -3.32 6.04
CA TYR A 125 12.94 -4.00 6.23
C TYR A 125 13.84 -3.28 7.24
N GLU A 126 14.00 -1.97 7.11
CA GLU A 126 14.90 -1.17 7.95
C GLU A 126 14.37 -0.97 9.38
N SER A 127 13.05 -0.83 9.54
CA SER A 127 12.42 -0.67 10.87
C SER A 127 12.21 -1.99 11.61
N GLY A 128 12.30 -3.13 10.93
CA GLY A 128 11.95 -4.43 11.51
C GLY A 128 10.45 -4.71 11.61
N LEU A 129 9.60 -3.74 11.21
CA LEU A 129 8.16 -3.92 11.19
C LEU A 129 7.73 -4.84 10.05
N PHE A 130 6.57 -5.46 10.20
CA PHE A 130 6.01 -6.36 9.19
C PHE A 130 4.48 -6.29 9.22
N PRO A 131 3.82 -6.51 8.06
CA PRO A 131 2.36 -6.51 7.98
C PRO A 131 1.79 -7.49 8.99
N LEU A 132 0.70 -7.10 9.64
CA LEU A 132 -0.04 -7.88 10.64
C LEU A 132 0.78 -8.26 11.88
N GLY A 133 1.96 -7.69 12.09
CA GLY A 133 2.62 -7.77 13.38
C GLY A 133 1.74 -7.12 14.45
N LEU A 134 1.63 -7.75 15.62
CA LEU A 134 1.03 -7.14 16.81
C LEU A 134 2.08 -6.29 17.52
N TYR A 135 1.69 -5.08 17.93
CA TYR A 135 2.59 -4.12 18.56
C TYR A 135 1.95 -3.44 19.76
N ASP A 136 2.78 -3.10 20.75
CA ASP A 136 2.49 -2.04 21.73
C ASP A 136 3.07 -0.72 21.20
N ILE A 137 2.24 0.32 21.13
CA ILE A 137 2.56 1.56 20.41
C ILE A 137 2.35 2.76 21.34
N ALA A 138 3.42 3.50 21.60
CA ALA A 138 3.33 4.81 22.24
C ALA A 138 3.21 5.88 21.16
N ALA A 139 2.10 6.62 21.15
CA ALA A 139 1.84 7.67 20.17
C ALA A 139 1.47 9.01 20.83
N THR A 140 1.80 10.11 20.17
CA THR A 140 1.40 11.47 20.58
C THR A 140 1.08 12.29 19.34
N ASP A 141 -0.09 12.93 19.30
CA ASP A 141 -0.56 13.75 18.19
C ASP A 141 -0.47 13.05 16.81
N GLY A 142 -0.86 11.77 16.77
CA GLY A 142 -0.82 10.94 15.56
C GLY A 142 0.59 10.53 15.11
N VAL A 143 1.62 10.79 15.91
CA VAL A 143 3.01 10.38 15.63
C VAL A 143 3.37 9.19 16.50
N ALA A 144 3.80 8.10 15.89
CA ALA A 144 4.36 6.98 16.65
C ALA A 144 5.73 7.38 17.20
N ARG A 145 5.94 7.17 18.51
CA ARG A 145 7.21 7.45 19.20
C ARG A 145 7.99 6.18 19.46
N GLU A 146 7.28 5.14 19.83
CA GLU A 146 7.82 3.81 20.08
C GLU A 146 6.83 2.77 19.58
N ILE A 147 7.34 1.73 18.91
CA ILE A 147 6.57 0.59 18.40
C ILE A 147 7.32 -0.66 18.81
N THR A 148 6.80 -1.37 19.81
CA THR A 148 7.41 -2.57 20.37
C THR A 148 6.72 -3.81 19.80
N PRO A 149 7.43 -4.69 19.09
CA PRO A 149 6.84 -5.92 18.55
C PRO A 149 6.44 -6.89 19.65
N LEU A 150 5.21 -7.40 19.56
CA LEU A 150 4.66 -8.47 20.41
C LEU A 150 4.57 -9.81 19.68
N SER A 151 4.88 -9.82 18.39
CA SER A 151 4.90 -11.02 17.55
C SER A 151 6.10 -10.97 16.61
N ARG A 152 6.43 -12.10 16.00
CA ARG A 152 7.49 -12.25 15.00
C ARG A 152 6.91 -12.70 13.66
N PRO A 153 7.59 -12.39 12.54
CA PRO A 153 7.18 -12.87 11.22
C PRO A 153 7.10 -14.41 11.15
N GLU A 154 8.02 -15.11 11.82
CA GLU A 154 8.16 -16.57 11.82
C GLU A 154 7.25 -17.31 12.83
N ASP A 155 6.40 -16.60 13.58
CA ASP A 155 5.45 -17.22 14.50
C ASP A 155 4.49 -18.13 13.72
N LEU A 156 4.44 -19.43 14.07
CA LEU A 156 3.56 -20.40 13.42
C LEU A 156 2.09 -20.22 13.82
N GLU A 157 1.87 -19.69 15.01
CA GLU A 157 0.56 -19.39 15.57
C GLU A 157 0.48 -17.90 15.86
N TYR A 158 -0.38 -17.19 15.14
CA TYR A 158 -0.63 -15.77 15.36
C TYR A 158 -2.11 -15.44 15.18
N ALA A 159 -2.56 -14.42 15.92
CA ALA A 159 -3.89 -13.86 15.72
C ALA A 159 -3.85 -12.82 14.59
N THR A 160 -4.91 -12.79 13.77
CA THR A 160 -5.18 -11.72 12.83
C THR A 160 -6.09 -10.66 13.47
N PRO A 161 -6.01 -9.39 13.06
CA PRO A 161 -6.95 -8.39 13.52
C PRO A 161 -8.37 -8.75 13.09
N PRO A 162 -9.40 -8.32 13.84
CA PRO A 162 -10.80 -8.62 13.54
C PRO A 162 -11.31 -7.78 12.36
N PHE A 163 -10.90 -8.15 11.14
CA PHE A 163 -11.23 -7.41 9.92
C PHE A 163 -12.73 -7.30 9.67
N VAL A 164 -13.17 -6.11 9.25
CA VAL A 164 -14.47 -5.95 8.59
C VAL A 164 -14.28 -6.10 7.08
N VAL A 165 -14.86 -7.16 6.52
CA VAL A 165 -14.81 -7.44 5.08
C VAL A 165 -16.12 -7.05 4.42
N MET A 166 -16.03 -6.19 3.39
CA MET A 166 -17.16 -5.83 2.53
C MET A 166 -16.87 -6.32 1.11
N ARG A 167 -17.81 -7.07 0.53
CA ARG A 167 -17.73 -7.58 -0.84
C ARG A 167 -18.63 -6.76 -1.76
N LEU A 168 -18.08 -6.30 -2.87
CA LEU A 168 -18.79 -5.62 -3.94
C LEU A 168 -18.80 -6.49 -5.19
N ARG A 169 -19.99 -6.80 -5.69
CA ARG A 169 -20.16 -7.58 -6.93
C ARG A 169 -21.27 -6.99 -7.77
N LEU A 170 -21.21 -7.22 -9.07
CA LEU A 170 -22.37 -7.01 -9.92
C LEU A 170 -23.39 -8.12 -9.63
N ASP A 171 -24.66 -7.76 -9.55
CA ASP A 171 -25.73 -8.74 -9.35
C ASP A 171 -25.91 -9.64 -10.60
N GLY A 172 -26.29 -10.91 -10.38
CA GLY A 172 -26.39 -11.95 -11.41
C GLY A 172 -25.15 -12.84 -11.59
N ASP A 173 -25.17 -13.70 -12.62
CA ASP A 173 -24.10 -14.68 -12.87
C ASP A 173 -22.76 -14.01 -13.20
N PRO A 174 -21.62 -14.61 -12.78
CA PRO A 174 -20.28 -14.03 -12.95
C PRO A 174 -19.82 -14.11 -14.42
N VAL A 175 -20.40 -13.28 -15.28
CA VAL A 175 -19.97 -13.06 -16.66
C VAL A 175 -19.08 -11.82 -16.70
N ASN A 176 -18.01 -11.86 -17.50
CA ASN A 176 -17.12 -10.71 -17.68
C ASN A 176 -17.94 -9.48 -18.16
N PRO A 177 -18.05 -8.40 -17.34
CA PRO A 177 -18.93 -7.28 -17.62
C PRO A 177 -18.49 -6.40 -18.81
N ALA A 178 -17.32 -6.66 -19.41
CA ALA A 178 -16.90 -6.05 -20.66
C ALA A 178 -17.88 -6.31 -21.84
N HIS A 179 -18.80 -7.27 -21.72
CA HIS A 179 -19.76 -7.67 -22.76
C HIS A 179 -21.16 -7.02 -22.63
N GLY A 180 -21.26 -5.83 -22.02
CA GLY A 180 -22.45 -4.97 -22.16
C GLY A 180 -23.56 -5.18 -21.12
N TRP A 181 -23.29 -5.85 -20.00
CA TRP A 181 -24.28 -6.09 -18.94
C TRP A 181 -24.43 -4.90 -17.98
N ARG A 182 -25.69 -4.53 -17.72
CA ARG A 182 -26.10 -3.48 -16.76
C ARG A 182 -26.71 -4.12 -15.51
N SER A 183 -25.88 -4.79 -14.71
CA SER A 183 -26.33 -5.30 -13.41
C SER A 183 -26.29 -4.22 -12.33
N GLU A 184 -27.13 -4.41 -11.32
CA GLU A 184 -27.14 -3.66 -10.06
C GLU A 184 -25.90 -3.99 -9.22
N LEU A 185 -25.58 -3.16 -8.24
CA LEU A 185 -24.43 -3.37 -7.36
C LEU A 185 -24.89 -4.10 -6.10
N ALA A 186 -24.49 -5.37 -5.93
CA ALA A 186 -24.67 -6.09 -4.69
C ALA A 186 -23.50 -5.81 -3.74
N VAL A 187 -23.84 -5.48 -2.49
CA VAL A 187 -22.92 -5.20 -1.39
C VAL A 187 -23.19 -6.18 -0.27
N ALA A 188 -22.21 -7.02 0.06
CA ALA A 188 -22.30 -7.96 1.17
C ALA A 188 -21.31 -7.60 2.28
N VAL A 189 -21.76 -7.57 3.53
CA VAL A 189 -20.95 -7.26 4.71
C VAL A 189 -21.57 -7.89 5.94
N ALA A 190 -20.75 -8.49 6.81
CA ALA A 190 -21.20 -9.14 8.05
C ALA A 190 -22.33 -10.18 7.85
N GLY A 191 -22.34 -10.88 6.72
CA GLY A 191 -23.35 -11.90 6.40
C GLY A 191 -24.67 -11.35 5.84
N GLU A 192 -24.85 -10.04 5.78
CA GLU A 192 -25.98 -9.39 5.10
C GLU A 192 -25.60 -9.01 3.68
N GLU A 193 -26.52 -9.17 2.72
CA GLU A 193 -26.36 -8.69 1.35
C GLU A 193 -27.48 -7.70 1.00
N VAL A 194 -27.08 -6.56 0.44
CA VAL A 194 -27.98 -5.51 -0.02
C VAL A 194 -27.66 -5.21 -1.48
N VAL A 195 -28.68 -5.27 -2.33
CA VAL A 195 -28.57 -4.80 -3.71
C VAL A 195 -28.90 -3.32 -3.76
N LEU A 196 -27.95 -2.52 -4.22
CA LEU A 196 -28.12 -1.09 -4.39
C LEU A 196 -28.83 -0.81 -5.71
N THR A 197 -30.11 -0.50 -5.59
CA THR A 197 -30.95 -0.06 -6.70
C THR A 197 -30.98 1.48 -6.73
N GLY A 198 -30.86 2.06 -7.92
CA GLY A 198 -30.85 3.51 -8.09
C GLY A 198 -30.95 3.88 -9.57
N GLU A 199 -31.97 4.66 -9.91
CA GLU A 199 -32.16 5.12 -11.29
C GLU A 199 -31.10 6.14 -11.71
N ARG A 200 -30.55 6.87 -10.73
CA ARG A 200 -29.57 7.93 -10.96
C ARG A 200 -28.19 7.57 -10.37
N PRO A 201 -27.09 7.94 -11.04
CA PRO A 201 -25.73 7.72 -10.54
C PRO A 201 -25.49 8.28 -9.13
N GLU A 202 -26.06 9.44 -8.79
CA GLU A 202 -25.90 10.04 -7.46
C GLU A 202 -26.45 9.14 -6.35
N ASP A 203 -27.62 8.53 -6.55
CA ASP A 203 -28.28 7.70 -5.54
C ASP A 203 -27.44 6.46 -5.21
N LEU A 204 -26.83 5.85 -6.24
CA LEU A 204 -25.90 4.74 -6.08
C LEU A 204 -24.66 5.13 -5.27
N ILE A 205 -24.02 6.24 -5.62
CA ILE A 205 -22.78 6.68 -4.95
C ILE A 205 -23.06 7.11 -3.51
N HIS A 206 -24.15 7.83 -3.25
CA HIS A 206 -24.58 8.16 -1.89
C HIS A 206 -24.87 6.90 -1.07
N SER A 207 -25.54 5.91 -1.65
CA SER A 207 -25.85 4.65 -0.95
C SER A 207 -24.60 3.85 -0.63
N LEU A 208 -23.67 3.75 -1.57
CA LEU A 208 -22.38 3.09 -1.35
C LEU A 208 -21.55 3.83 -0.28
N ASN A 209 -21.48 5.16 -0.34
CA ASN A 209 -20.80 5.95 0.70
C ASN A 209 -21.42 5.79 2.09
N ARG A 210 -22.76 5.69 2.19
CA ARG A 210 -23.43 5.39 3.47
C ARG A 210 -23.02 4.02 4.01
N LEU A 211 -22.93 3.00 3.17
CA LEU A 211 -22.48 1.67 3.58
C LEU A 211 -21.00 1.68 3.99
N LEU A 212 -20.14 2.32 3.20
CA LEU A 212 -18.71 2.48 3.52
C LEU A 212 -18.50 3.22 4.85
N GLY A 213 -19.27 4.27 5.12
CA GLY A 213 -19.20 5.01 6.37
C GLY A 213 -19.80 4.27 7.57
N ARG A 214 -20.89 3.50 7.36
CA ARG A 214 -21.55 2.73 8.42
C ARG A 214 -20.72 1.54 8.88
N TYR A 215 -20.18 0.78 7.94
CA TYR A 215 -19.47 -0.46 8.23
C TYR A 215 -17.95 -0.27 8.34
N ASP A 216 -17.41 0.81 7.77
CA ASP A 216 -15.97 1.11 7.74
C ASP A 216 -15.08 -0.11 7.44
N PRO A 217 -15.28 -0.82 6.31
CA PRO A 217 -14.59 -2.07 6.03
C PRO A 217 -13.07 -1.93 5.90
N ASP A 218 -12.31 -2.81 6.53
CA ASP A 218 -10.86 -2.91 6.34
C ASP A 218 -10.53 -3.45 4.96
N VAL A 219 -11.30 -4.44 4.49
CA VAL A 219 -11.09 -5.09 3.21
C VAL A 219 -12.29 -4.90 2.30
N LEU A 220 -12.05 -4.35 1.11
CA LEU A 220 -12.97 -4.33 -0.01
C LEU A 220 -12.63 -5.46 -0.98
N LEU A 221 -13.40 -6.53 -0.92
CA LEU A 221 -13.33 -7.63 -1.87
C LEU A 221 -14.19 -7.29 -3.09
N THR A 222 -13.68 -7.55 -4.29
CA THR A 222 -14.43 -7.26 -5.52
C THR A 222 -14.35 -8.41 -6.51
N ASP A 223 -15.40 -8.53 -7.33
CA ASP A 223 -15.37 -9.32 -8.55
C ASP A 223 -15.11 -8.38 -9.75
N TRP A 224 -13.97 -8.54 -10.44
CA TRP A 224 -13.54 -7.66 -11.53
C TRP A 224 -13.38 -6.19 -11.09
N GLY A 225 -12.94 -5.99 -9.84
CA GLY A 225 -12.65 -4.69 -9.23
C GLY A 225 -11.77 -3.77 -10.06
N ASP A 226 -10.62 -4.30 -10.44
CA ASP A 226 -9.56 -3.54 -11.11
C ASP A 226 -9.91 -3.26 -12.56
N ALA A 227 -10.40 -4.28 -13.26
CA ALA A 227 -10.69 -4.21 -14.68
C ALA A 227 -11.97 -3.41 -15.00
N PHE A 228 -12.98 -3.47 -14.13
CA PHE A 228 -14.31 -2.93 -14.45
C PHE A 228 -14.98 -2.15 -13.32
N LEU A 229 -15.16 -2.77 -12.15
CA LEU A 229 -16.10 -2.28 -11.14
C LEU A 229 -15.69 -0.93 -10.55
N LEU A 230 -14.48 -0.83 -9.98
CA LEU A 230 -13.97 0.43 -9.46
C LEU A 230 -13.82 1.52 -10.53
N PRO A 231 -13.29 1.25 -11.76
CA PRO A 231 -13.30 2.25 -12.82
C PRO A 231 -14.71 2.78 -13.14
N ARG A 232 -15.73 1.91 -13.18
CA ARG A 232 -17.12 2.31 -13.41
C ARG A 232 -17.64 3.19 -12.28
N LEU A 233 -17.44 2.80 -11.03
CA LEU A 233 -17.89 3.57 -9.86
C LEU A 233 -17.24 4.95 -9.80
N LEU A 234 -15.94 5.04 -10.10
CA LEU A 234 -15.22 6.32 -10.16
C LEU A 234 -15.75 7.24 -11.27
N ARG A 235 -16.07 6.69 -12.45
CA ARG A 235 -16.72 7.47 -13.53
C ARG A 235 -18.11 7.95 -13.14
N LEU A 236 -18.89 7.12 -12.44
CA LEU A 236 -20.23 7.51 -11.96
C LEU A 236 -20.13 8.61 -10.89
N SER A 237 -19.19 8.47 -9.95
CA SER A 237 -18.86 9.49 -8.95
C SER A 237 -18.49 10.84 -9.60
N GLN A 238 -17.61 10.84 -10.60
CA GLN A 238 -17.24 12.04 -11.34
C GLN A 238 -18.44 12.68 -12.07
N ARG A 239 -19.28 11.87 -12.73
CA ARG A 239 -20.49 12.35 -13.43
C ARG A 239 -21.54 12.92 -12.49
N ALA A 240 -21.70 12.33 -11.31
CA ALA A 240 -22.63 12.78 -10.29
C ALA A 240 -22.13 14.00 -9.50
N GLY A 241 -20.83 14.33 -9.57
CA GLY A 241 -20.21 15.35 -8.73
C GLY A 241 -20.14 14.96 -7.25
N VAL A 242 -20.28 13.68 -6.93
CA VAL A 242 -20.28 13.15 -5.56
C VAL A 242 -19.01 12.32 -5.37
N PRO A 243 -18.08 12.71 -4.48
CA PRO A 243 -16.86 11.94 -4.23
C PRO A 243 -17.17 10.54 -3.68
N LEU A 244 -16.53 9.51 -4.23
CA LEU A 244 -16.64 8.15 -3.74
C LEU A 244 -15.58 7.90 -2.65
N ALA A 245 -16.03 7.58 -1.44
CA ALA A 245 -15.19 7.46 -0.24
C ALA A 245 -14.50 6.09 -0.12
N LEU A 246 -13.75 5.68 -1.15
CA LEU A 246 -13.04 4.38 -1.15
C LEU A 246 -11.86 4.35 -0.17
N ASN A 247 -11.10 5.43 -0.06
CA ASN A 247 -10.01 5.51 0.91
C ASN A 247 -10.55 5.79 2.30
N ARG A 248 -9.91 5.19 3.31
CA ARG A 248 -10.09 5.60 4.71
C ARG A 248 -9.26 6.85 5.01
N ASP A 249 -8.10 7.00 4.37
CA ASP A 249 -7.31 8.24 4.43
C ASP A 249 -7.88 9.31 3.48
N PRO A 250 -8.46 10.42 4.01
CA PRO A 250 -9.02 11.47 3.18
C PRO A 250 -7.96 12.32 2.47
N GLN A 251 -6.70 12.27 2.92
CA GLN A 251 -5.60 13.03 2.32
C GLN A 251 -4.95 12.28 1.15
N ALA A 252 -5.24 10.98 1.01
CA ALA A 252 -4.66 10.14 -0.01
C ALA A 252 -5.59 9.98 -1.22
N GLY A 253 -5.02 10.05 -2.43
CA GLY A 253 -5.72 9.67 -3.67
C GLY A 253 -5.78 8.14 -3.84
N ILE A 254 -6.52 7.65 -4.83
CA ILE A 254 -6.49 6.23 -5.20
C ILE A 254 -5.22 5.95 -5.98
N GLY A 255 -4.38 5.04 -5.47
CA GLY A 255 -3.17 4.59 -6.14
C GLY A 255 -3.47 3.72 -7.35
N ILE A 256 -2.55 3.71 -8.32
CA ILE A 256 -2.60 2.83 -9.48
C ILE A 256 -1.29 2.04 -9.53
N ARG A 257 -1.39 0.73 -9.35
CA ARG A 257 -0.31 -0.22 -9.65
C ARG A 257 -0.42 -0.60 -11.13
N ARG A 258 0.67 -0.46 -11.87
CA ARG A 258 0.72 -0.85 -13.30
C ARG A 258 0.66 -2.36 -13.44
N ASP A 259 0.26 -2.81 -14.62
CA ASP A 259 0.30 -4.21 -15.00
C ASP A 259 1.75 -4.72 -15.07
N ARG A 260 1.93 -6.02 -14.81
CA ARG A 260 3.20 -6.69 -15.02
C ARG A 260 3.01 -8.11 -15.53
N SER A 261 3.96 -8.53 -16.35
CA SER A 261 4.10 -9.93 -16.75
C SER A 261 5.38 -10.48 -16.14
N TYR A 262 5.30 -11.64 -15.50
CA TYR A 262 6.48 -12.35 -15.00
C TYR A 262 6.38 -13.84 -15.32
N MET A 263 7.53 -14.50 -15.49
CA MET A 263 7.56 -15.95 -15.70
C MET A 263 7.79 -16.67 -14.38
N THR A 264 6.91 -17.61 -14.05
CA THR A 264 7.01 -18.47 -12.87
C THR A 264 6.60 -19.89 -13.26
N TYR A 265 7.45 -20.87 -12.90
CA TYR A 265 7.28 -22.29 -13.27
C TYR A 265 7.01 -22.54 -14.77
N GLY A 266 7.74 -21.84 -15.65
CA GLY A 266 7.59 -21.96 -17.09
C GLY A 266 6.30 -21.37 -17.69
N LYS A 267 5.48 -20.68 -16.87
CA LYS A 267 4.28 -19.98 -17.32
C LYS A 267 4.47 -18.47 -17.21
N THR A 268 4.07 -17.73 -18.25
CA THR A 268 3.94 -16.28 -18.18
C THR A 268 2.66 -15.94 -17.45
N VAL A 269 2.78 -15.36 -16.25
CA VAL A 269 1.67 -14.86 -15.46
C VAL A 269 1.52 -13.37 -15.76
N TYR A 270 0.33 -12.97 -16.22
CA TYR A 270 -0.05 -11.56 -16.34
C TYR A 270 -0.81 -11.13 -15.09
N GLN A 271 -0.31 -10.12 -14.39
CA GLN A 271 -1.03 -9.41 -13.34
C GLN A 271 -1.53 -8.09 -13.92
N ALA A 272 -2.86 -7.92 -13.98
CA ALA A 272 -3.44 -6.67 -14.42
C ALA A 272 -3.16 -5.56 -13.41
N GLY A 273 -3.09 -4.32 -13.91
CA GLY A 273 -2.91 -3.16 -13.04
C GLY A 273 -4.01 -3.09 -11.98
N ALA A 274 -3.63 -2.74 -10.75
CA ALA A 274 -4.53 -2.76 -9.60
C ALA A 274 -4.76 -1.36 -9.03
N ARG A 275 -5.95 -1.11 -8.49
CA ARG A 275 -6.21 0.09 -7.69
C ARG A 275 -5.82 -0.16 -6.24
N VAL A 276 -4.97 0.71 -5.72
CA VAL A 276 -4.50 0.68 -4.34
C VAL A 276 -5.30 1.70 -3.56
N LEU A 277 -5.95 1.24 -2.49
CA LEU A 277 -6.63 2.10 -1.54
C LEU A 277 -5.71 2.36 -0.34
N HIS A 278 -5.98 3.43 0.39
CA HIS A 278 -5.15 3.86 1.52
C HIS A 278 -5.98 3.81 2.81
N GLY A 279 -5.49 3.02 3.77
CA GLY A 279 -6.21 2.70 5.01
C GLY A 279 -7.36 1.71 4.84
N ARG A 280 -7.50 1.12 3.64
CA ARG A 280 -8.33 -0.05 3.32
C ARG A 280 -7.57 -0.90 2.31
N TRP A 281 -7.73 -2.21 2.36
CA TRP A 281 -7.25 -3.10 1.31
C TRP A 281 -8.31 -3.27 0.24
N HIS A 282 -7.88 -3.28 -1.01
CA HIS A 282 -8.73 -3.69 -2.13
C HIS A 282 -8.15 -4.95 -2.75
N LEU A 283 -8.93 -6.03 -2.73
CA LEU A 283 -8.55 -7.31 -3.33
C LEU A 283 -9.57 -7.69 -4.40
N ASP A 284 -9.13 -7.72 -5.65
CA ASP A 284 -9.93 -8.21 -6.76
C ASP A 284 -9.77 -9.73 -6.87
N LEU A 285 -10.85 -10.47 -6.64
CA LEU A 285 -10.89 -11.93 -6.65
C LEU A 285 -10.54 -12.54 -8.02
N ARG A 286 -10.64 -11.76 -9.10
CA ARG A 286 -10.34 -12.21 -10.47
C ARG A 286 -8.94 -11.84 -10.94
N ASN A 287 -8.27 -10.92 -10.23
CA ASN A 287 -6.89 -10.48 -10.53
C ASN A 287 -5.88 -11.01 -9.49
N SER A 288 -6.33 -11.38 -8.29
CA SER A 288 -5.48 -11.79 -7.18
C SER A 288 -5.17 -13.29 -7.24
N PHE A 289 -4.11 -13.64 -7.99
CA PHE A 289 -3.64 -15.03 -8.13
C PHE A 289 -3.41 -15.74 -6.77
N ILE A 290 -2.88 -15.02 -5.77
CA ILE A 290 -2.61 -15.58 -4.44
C ILE A 290 -3.92 -15.93 -3.71
N TYR A 291 -4.95 -15.08 -3.86
CA TYR A 291 -6.26 -15.33 -3.24
C TYR A 291 -6.96 -16.54 -3.88
N SER A 292 -6.83 -16.74 -5.20
CA SER A 292 -7.45 -17.91 -5.86
C SER A 292 -6.84 -19.25 -5.48
N GLU A 293 -5.60 -19.28 -5.00
CA GLU A 293 -4.87 -20.51 -4.65
C GLU A 293 -4.86 -20.79 -3.13
N SER A 294 -4.92 -19.74 -2.29
CA SER A 294 -4.69 -19.85 -0.84
C SER A 294 -5.64 -19.01 0.04
N GLU A 295 -6.67 -18.43 -0.57
CA GLU A 295 -7.63 -17.52 0.05
C GLU A 295 -6.96 -16.35 0.79
N MET A 296 -7.65 -15.71 1.74
CA MET A 296 -7.10 -14.60 2.51
C MET A 296 -5.89 -15.05 3.35
N ALA A 297 -5.98 -16.20 4.00
CA ALA A 297 -4.97 -16.66 4.96
C ALA A 297 -3.56 -16.76 4.33
N GLY A 298 -3.44 -17.33 3.14
CA GLY A 298 -2.15 -17.43 2.46
C GLY A 298 -1.58 -16.07 2.02
N LEU A 299 -2.45 -15.11 1.63
CA LEU A 299 -2.02 -13.75 1.35
C LEU A 299 -1.42 -13.07 2.59
N LEU A 300 -2.09 -13.21 3.74
CA LEU A 300 -1.62 -12.66 5.01
C LEU A 300 -0.28 -13.27 5.43
N GLU A 301 -0.13 -14.59 5.30
CA GLU A 301 1.10 -15.32 5.60
C GLU A 301 2.27 -14.83 4.75
N ILE A 302 2.08 -14.74 3.43
CA ILE A 302 3.12 -14.26 2.52
C ILE A 302 3.49 -12.82 2.85
N ALA A 303 2.50 -11.94 3.10
CA ALA A 303 2.75 -10.54 3.43
C ALA A 303 3.60 -10.39 4.71
N ARG A 304 3.29 -11.18 5.75
CA ARG A 304 4.05 -11.25 7.01
C ARG A 304 5.50 -11.67 6.77
N LEU A 305 5.70 -12.84 6.16
CA LEU A 305 7.03 -13.44 5.96
C LEU A 305 7.92 -12.61 5.03
N SER A 306 7.34 -12.08 3.95
CA SER A 306 8.07 -11.29 2.96
C SER A 306 8.18 -9.80 3.30
N ARG A 307 7.53 -9.35 4.37
CA ARG A 307 7.41 -7.93 4.75
C ARG A 307 6.93 -7.05 3.59
N LEU A 308 5.97 -7.58 2.82
CA LEU A 308 5.36 -6.89 1.70
C LEU A 308 4.01 -6.33 2.12
N PRO A 309 3.78 -5.01 1.98
CA PRO A 309 2.44 -4.45 2.13
C PRO A 309 1.48 -5.16 1.17
N VAL A 310 0.25 -5.38 1.64
CA VAL A 310 -0.81 -6.08 0.91
C VAL A 310 -1.36 -5.20 -0.22
#